data_AF-A0A6C0LFE7-F1
#
_entry.id   AF-A0A6C0LFE7-F1
#
_cell.length_a   1.000
_cell.length_b   1.000
_cell.length_c   1.000
_cell.angle_alpha   90.00
_cell.angle_beta   90.00
_cell.angle_gamma   90.00
#
_symmetry.space_group_name_H-M   'P 1'
#
loop_
_entity.id
_entity.type
_entity.pdbx_description
1 polymer ?
#
loop_
_entity_poly.entity_id
_entity_poly.type
_entity_poly.pdbx_seq_one_letter_code
_entity_poly.pdbx_strand_id
1 'polypeptide(L)'
;MENVNNQLVDISFIENDMVITYDNDMTETLAIGKETYDKMYKEWLVEQPPFISDVYKQMMNNIILSSIHNNQKCIADLNGFFRVENKDEAINFIKYMRGRDLTQERLKWNKPLGDLYHKGNEPTA
;
A
#
# COMPACT_ATOMS: atom_id res chain seq x y z
N MET A 1 -8.13 -9.39 0.37
CA MET A 1 -7.41 -9.84 1.56
C MET A 1 -8.45 -10.29 2.54
N GLU A 2 -8.19 -11.44 3.14
CA GLU A 2 -9.08 -12.01 4.13
C GLU A 2 -8.67 -11.49 5.53
N ASN A 3 -9.59 -11.49 6.48
CA ASN A 3 -9.28 -11.17 7.89
C ASN A 3 -8.75 -9.75 8.15
N VAL A 4 -9.25 -8.74 7.44
CA VAL A 4 -8.84 -7.32 7.58
C VAL A 4 -8.87 -6.77 9.03
N ASN A 5 -9.73 -7.34 9.89
CA ASN A 5 -9.89 -6.91 11.29
C ASN A 5 -8.87 -7.52 12.27
N ASN A 6 -8.09 -8.52 11.83
CA ASN A 6 -7.12 -9.22 12.67
C ASN A 6 -5.72 -8.64 12.50
N GLN A 7 -4.89 -8.74 13.55
CA GLN A 7 -3.51 -8.30 13.47
C GLN A 7 -2.67 -9.32 12.71
N LEU A 8 -1.83 -8.82 11.80
CA LEU A 8 -0.82 -9.65 11.14
C LEU A 8 0.30 -9.97 12.13
N VAL A 9 0.49 -11.25 12.41
CA VAL A 9 1.53 -11.77 13.30
C VAL A 9 2.78 -12.09 12.50
N ASP A 10 2.65 -12.86 11.43
CA ASP A 10 3.79 -13.33 10.63
C ASP A 10 3.47 -13.47 9.14
N ILE A 11 4.52 -13.53 8.33
CA ILE A 11 4.46 -13.93 6.92
C ILE A 11 5.50 -15.01 6.69
N SER A 12 5.13 -16.07 5.97
CA SER A 12 6.06 -17.06 5.45
C SER A 12 5.97 -17.15 3.94
N PHE A 13 7.09 -17.50 3.31
CA PHE A 13 7.18 -17.68 1.88
C PHE A 13 7.48 -19.14 1.60
N ILE A 14 6.55 -19.82 0.93
CA ILE A 14 6.65 -21.23 0.62
C ILE A 14 6.52 -21.35 -0.89
N GLU A 15 7.60 -21.77 -1.54
CA GLU A 15 7.70 -21.80 -3.01
C GLU A 15 7.39 -20.42 -3.62
N ASN A 16 6.23 -20.27 -4.27
CA ASN A 16 5.76 -19.02 -4.88
C ASN A 16 4.58 -18.40 -4.13
N ASP A 17 4.26 -18.88 -2.93
CA ASP A 17 3.15 -18.40 -2.14
C ASP A 17 3.63 -17.59 -0.92
N MET A 18 2.89 -16.52 -0.65
CA MET A 18 2.98 -15.74 0.58
C MET A 18 1.86 -16.19 1.51
N VAL A 19 2.22 -16.79 2.64
CA VAL A 19 1.28 -17.25 3.67
C VAL A 19 1.31 -16.27 4.83
N ILE A 20 0.21 -15.57 5.06
CA ILE A 20 0.03 -14.61 6.13
C ILE A 20 -0.62 -15.31 7.33
N THR A 21 -0.06 -15.14 8.52
CA THR A 21 -0.63 -15.65 9.78
C THR A 21 -1.16 -14.50 10.63
N TYR A 22 -2.37 -14.68 11.13
CA TYR A 22 -3.09 -13.72 11.96
C TYR A 22 -3.06 -14.09 13.45
N ASP A 23 -3.41 -13.15 14.32
CA ASP A 23 -3.48 -13.31 15.78
C ASP A 23 -4.56 -14.28 16.27
N ASN A 24 -5.52 -14.61 15.41
CA ASN A 24 -6.55 -15.61 15.67
C ASN A 24 -6.22 -17.00 15.08
N ASP A 25 -4.94 -17.26 14.82
CA ASP A 25 -4.40 -18.49 14.22
C ASP A 25 -4.90 -18.80 12.80
N MET A 26 -5.66 -17.89 12.17
CA MET A 26 -6.03 -18.03 10.77
C MET A 26 -4.86 -17.73 9.85
N THR A 27 -4.87 -18.35 8.68
CA THR A 27 -3.89 -18.11 7.63
C THR A 27 -4.56 -17.74 6.31
N GLU A 28 -3.93 -16.86 5.55
CA GLU A 28 -4.31 -16.53 4.17
C GLU A 28 -3.11 -16.83 3.26
N THR A 29 -3.36 -17.55 2.17
CA THR A 29 -2.33 -17.88 1.18
C THR A 29 -2.55 -17.08 -0.09
N LEU A 30 -1.53 -16.33 -0.51
CA LEU A 30 -1.55 -15.49 -1.69
C LEU A 30 -0.42 -15.87 -2.63
N ALA A 31 -0.76 -16.32 -3.85
CA ALA A 31 0.23 -16.59 -4.87
C ALA A 31 0.95 -15.30 -5.27
N ILE A 32 2.29 -15.31 -5.25
CA ILE A 32 3.09 -14.17 -5.66
C ILE A 32 2.94 -13.98 -7.17
N GLY A 33 2.36 -12.85 -7.56
CA GLY A 33 2.22 -12.48 -8.94
C GLY A 33 1.03 -11.57 -9.18
N LYS A 34 0.73 -11.39 -10.47
CA LYS A 34 -0.22 -10.37 -10.94
C LYS A 34 -1.59 -10.47 -10.29
N GLU A 35 -2.13 -11.67 -10.08
CA GLU A 35 -3.46 -11.84 -9.50
C GLU A 35 -3.53 -11.24 -8.08
N THR A 36 -2.51 -11.49 -7.26
CA THR A 36 -2.43 -10.91 -5.91
C THR A 36 -2.23 -9.41 -5.97
N TYR A 37 -1.42 -8.89 -6.90
CA TYR A 37 -1.24 -7.45 -7.06
C TYR A 37 -2.52 -6.75 -7.51
N ASP A 38 -3.32 -7.39 -8.37
CA ASP A 38 -4.64 -6.89 -8.76
C ASP A 38 -5.61 -6.83 -7.57
N LYS A 39 -5.56 -7.81 -6.66
CA LYS A 39 -6.34 -7.78 -5.40
C LYS A 39 -5.88 -6.63 -4.50
N MET A 40 -4.58 -6.49 -4.28
CA MET A 40 -3.99 -5.41 -3.48
C MET A 40 -4.33 -4.03 -4.05
N TYR A 41 -4.25 -3.86 -5.37
CA TYR A 41 -4.62 -2.63 -6.05
C TYR A 41 -6.08 -2.24 -5.78
N LYS A 42 -7.01 -3.17 -6.04
CA LYS A 42 -8.45 -2.95 -5.88
C LYS A 42 -8.83 -2.60 -4.44
N GLU A 43 -8.23 -3.29 -3.48
CA GLU A 43 -8.59 -3.15 -2.08
C GLU A 43 -7.94 -1.96 -1.40
N TRP A 44 -6.70 -1.63 -1.74
CA TRP A 44 -5.94 -0.62 -0.99
C TRP A 44 -5.71 0.69 -1.74
N LEU A 45 -5.67 0.68 -3.07
CA LEU A 45 -5.11 1.79 -3.84
C LEU A 45 -6.12 2.49 -4.75
N VAL A 46 -7.28 1.89 -5.03
CA VAL A 46 -8.35 2.55 -5.81
C VAL A 46 -8.90 3.75 -5.06
N GLU A 47 -9.32 3.56 -3.82
CA GLU A 47 -9.90 4.65 -2.99
C GLU A 47 -8.84 5.51 -2.31
N GLN A 48 -7.65 4.95 -2.09
CA GLN A 48 -6.53 5.63 -1.44
C GLN A 48 -5.27 5.52 -2.30
N PRO A 49 -5.13 6.33 -3.37
CA PRO A 49 -3.94 6.32 -4.20
C PRO A 49 -2.69 6.76 -3.42
N PRO A 50 -1.47 6.45 -3.87
CA PRO A 50 -0.22 6.85 -3.23
C PRO A 50 -0.05 8.37 -3.19
N PHE A 51 0.39 8.88 -2.05
CA PHE A 51 0.81 10.26 -1.86
C PHE A 51 2.35 10.34 -1.85
N ILE A 52 2.89 11.53 -2.07
CA ILE A 52 4.34 11.74 -2.13
C ILE A 52 5.06 11.43 -0.80
N SER A 53 4.30 11.56 0.29
CA SER A 53 4.67 11.32 1.69
C SER A 53 4.67 9.83 2.07
N ASP A 54 4.06 8.96 1.26
CA ASP A 54 4.01 7.53 1.57
C ASP A 54 5.42 6.92 1.58
N VAL A 55 5.76 6.24 2.68
CA VAL A 55 7.04 5.55 2.86
C VAL A 55 7.24 4.49 1.77
N TYR A 56 6.17 3.76 1.44
CA TYR A 56 6.18 2.67 0.46
C TYR A 56 5.64 3.07 -0.93
N LYS A 57 5.66 4.36 -1.28
CA LYS A 57 5.12 4.86 -2.56
C LYS A 57 5.62 4.11 -3.79
N GLN A 58 6.87 3.64 -3.78
CA GLN A 58 7.44 2.88 -4.89
C GLN A 58 6.73 1.54 -5.07
N MET A 59 6.51 0.78 -3.99
CA MET A 59 5.82 -0.51 -4.05
C MET A 59 4.36 -0.33 -4.44
N MET A 60 3.70 0.71 -3.92
CA MET A 60 2.33 1.02 -4.32
C MET A 60 2.23 1.39 -5.81
N ASN A 61 3.14 2.21 -6.32
CA ASN A 61 3.19 2.56 -7.74
C ASN A 61 3.45 1.32 -8.60
N ASN A 62 4.34 0.43 -8.16
CA ASN A 62 4.56 -0.83 -8.83
C ASN A 62 3.30 -1.70 -8.86
N ILE A 63 2.52 -1.76 -7.76
CA ILE A 63 1.23 -2.46 -7.73
C ILE A 63 0.29 -1.86 -8.78
N ILE A 64 0.09 -0.55 -8.80
CA ILE A 64 -0.78 0.14 -9.77
C ILE A 64 -0.36 -0.15 -11.21
N LEU A 65 0.93 0.01 -11.53
CA LEU A 65 1.45 -0.18 -12.88
C LEU A 65 1.43 -1.65 -13.30
N SER A 66 1.62 -2.58 -12.37
CA SER A 66 1.47 -4.02 -12.64
C SER A 66 0.01 -4.36 -12.96
N SER A 67 -0.95 -3.76 -12.26
CA SER A 67 -2.37 -4.07 -12.40
C SER A 67 -3.01 -3.44 -13.62
N ILE A 68 -2.77 -2.15 -13.86
CA ILE A 68 -3.41 -1.39 -14.95
C ILE A 68 -2.68 -1.59 -16.28
N HIS A 69 -1.34 -1.60 -16.26
CA HIS A 69 -0.54 -1.61 -17.49
C HIS A 69 0.17 -2.94 -17.76
N ASN A 70 -0.04 -3.96 -16.91
CA ASN A 70 0.68 -5.24 -16.99
C ASN A 70 2.21 -5.04 -17.08
N ASN A 71 2.73 -4.03 -16.38
CA ASN A 71 4.13 -3.64 -16.48
C ASN A 71 5.05 -4.73 -15.89
N GLN A 72 5.77 -5.43 -16.76
CA GLN A 72 6.61 -6.57 -16.38
C GLN A 72 7.76 -6.20 -15.44
N LYS A 73 8.32 -4.99 -15.57
CA LYS A 73 9.35 -4.51 -14.65
C LYS A 73 8.78 -4.33 -13.25
N CYS A 74 7.61 -3.71 -13.13
CA CYS A 74 6.94 -3.55 -11.84
C CYS A 74 6.55 -4.90 -11.22
N ILE A 75 6.10 -5.87 -12.03
CA ILE A 75 5.83 -7.24 -11.56
C ILE A 75 7.11 -7.88 -11.03
N ALA A 76 8.23 -7.79 -11.76
CA ALA A 76 9.50 -8.34 -11.32
C ALA A 76 10.01 -7.68 -10.03
N ASP A 77 9.88 -6.35 -9.91
CA ASP A 77 10.24 -5.62 -8.71
C ASP A 77 9.39 -6.07 -7.50
N LEU A 78 8.07 -6.28 -7.69
CA LEU A 78 7.19 -6.78 -6.63
C LEU A 78 7.49 -8.23 -6.25
N ASN A 79 7.75 -9.10 -7.22
CA ASN A 79 8.17 -10.48 -6.96
C ASN A 79 9.49 -10.50 -6.17
N GLY A 80 10.42 -9.59 -6.49
CA GLY A 80 11.66 -9.41 -5.73
C GLY A 80 11.47 -8.79 -4.35
N PHE A 81 10.38 -8.08 -4.12
CA PHE A 81 10.03 -7.51 -2.81
C PHE A 81 9.37 -8.54 -1.90
N PHE A 82 8.43 -9.35 -2.43
CA PHE A 82 7.72 -10.39 -1.69
C PHE A 82 8.48 -11.73 -1.76
N ARG A 83 9.58 -11.82 -1.02
CA ARG A 83 10.41 -13.02 -0.93
C ARG A 83 10.97 -13.22 0.47
N VAL A 84 11.46 -14.42 0.75
CA VAL A 84 11.94 -14.81 2.08
C VAL A 84 13.06 -13.90 2.60
N GLU A 85 13.96 -13.44 1.73
CA GLU A 85 15.07 -12.57 2.11
C GLU A 85 14.64 -11.16 2.51
N ASN A 86 13.41 -10.78 2.16
CA ASN A 86 12.85 -9.45 2.43
C ASN A 86 11.59 -9.52 3.30
N LYS A 87 11.45 -10.61 4.07
CA LYS A 87 10.26 -10.91 4.89
C LYS A 87 9.89 -9.78 5.85
N ASP A 88 10.85 -9.25 6.59
CA ASP A 88 10.57 -8.20 7.58
C ASP A 88 10.02 -6.93 6.92
N GLU A 89 10.57 -6.58 5.77
CA GLU A 89 10.10 -5.42 5.00
C GLU A 89 8.73 -5.68 4.35
N ALA A 90 8.46 -6.91 3.90
CA ALA A 90 7.13 -7.30 3.43
C ALA A 90 6.08 -7.22 4.56
N ILE A 91 6.43 -7.64 5.77
CA ILE A 91 5.58 -7.49 6.96
C ILE A 91 5.31 -6.01 7.24
N ASN A 92 6.36 -5.18 7.25
CA ASN A 92 6.22 -3.75 7.49
C ASN A 92 5.35 -3.07 6.42
N PHE A 93 5.51 -3.46 5.16
CA PHE A 93 4.67 -2.98 4.07
C PHE A 93 3.20 -3.35 4.27
N ILE A 94 2.87 -4.62 4.56
CA ILE A 94 1.47 -5.02 4.74
C ILE A 94 0.85 -4.33 5.97
N LYS A 95 1.61 -4.23 7.08
CA LYS A 95 1.17 -3.49 8.27
C LYS A 95 0.91 -2.02 7.94
N TYR A 96 1.81 -1.39 7.19
CA TYR A 96 1.64 -0.02 6.72
C TYR A 96 0.38 0.13 5.87
N MET A 97 0.18 -0.74 4.87
CA MET A 97 -0.98 -0.70 3.98
C MET A 97 -2.30 -0.84 4.75
N ARG A 98 -2.35 -1.70 5.76
CA ARG A 98 -3.56 -1.94 6.58
C ARG A 98 -3.82 -0.81 7.60
N GLY A 99 -2.77 -0.17 8.11
CA GLY A 99 -2.88 0.96 9.04
C GLY A 99 -2.99 2.33 8.36
N ARG A 100 -2.99 2.36 7.03
CA ARG A 100 -2.97 3.59 6.24
C ARG A 100 -4.33 4.27 6.27
N ASP A 101 -4.42 5.33 7.07
CA ASP A 101 -5.51 6.31 7.03
C ASP A 101 -4.98 7.65 6.53
N LEU A 102 -5.30 7.96 5.27
CA LEU A 102 -4.89 9.22 4.63
C LEU A 102 -6.01 10.24 4.54
N THR A 103 -7.05 10.11 5.38
CA THR A 103 -8.15 11.09 5.44
C THR A 103 -7.60 12.52 5.63
N GLN A 104 -6.63 12.71 6.51
CA GLN A 104 -6.02 14.02 6.76
C GLN A 104 -5.14 14.51 5.59
N GLU A 105 -4.37 13.64 4.96
CA GLU A 105 -3.60 14.00 3.75
C GLU A 105 -4.55 14.42 2.62
N ARG A 106 -5.62 13.65 2.38
CA ARG A 106 -6.65 13.98 1.38
C ARG A 106 -7.31 15.34 1.65
N LEU A 107 -7.56 15.69 2.91
CA LEU A 107 -8.09 17.01 3.28
C LEU A 107 -7.13 18.16 2.97
N LYS A 108 -5.80 17.96 3.07
CA LYS A 108 -4.81 18.99 2.72
C LYS A 108 -4.85 19.36 1.24
N TRP A 109 -5.08 18.37 0.37
CA TRP A 109 -5.11 18.55 -1.08
C TRP A 109 -6.48 19.01 -1.61
N ASN A 110 -7.55 18.73 -0.87
CA ASN A 110 -8.90 19.20 -1.18
C ASN A 110 -9.21 20.60 -0.60
N LYS A 111 -8.21 21.31 -0.07
CA LYS A 111 -8.42 22.69 0.38
C LYS A 111 -8.85 23.54 -0.82
N PRO A 112 -9.97 24.29 -0.71
CA PRO A 112 -10.34 25.27 -1.71
C PRO A 112 -9.16 26.19 -2.01
N LEU A 113 -8.98 26.54 -3.28
CA LEU A 113 -7.85 27.37 -3.75
C LEU A 113 -7.70 28.67 -2.93
N GLY A 114 -8.81 29.22 -2.41
CA GLY A 114 -8.81 30.41 -1.55
C GLY A 114 -8.01 30.23 -0.25
N ASP A 115 -8.11 29.07 0.39
CA ASP A 115 -7.46 28.82 1.69
C ASP A 115 -5.94 28.64 1.59
N LEU A 116 -5.42 28.46 0.37
CA LEU A 116 -3.98 28.27 0.12
C LEU A 116 -3.23 29.60 -0.05
N TYR A 117 -3.93 30.71 -0.32
CA TYR A 117 -3.29 31.99 -0.70
C TYR A 117 -3.61 33.19 0.22
N HIS A 118 -4.40 33.05 1.29
CA HIS A 118 -4.71 34.17 2.19
C HIS A 118 -3.64 34.55 3.23
N LYS A 119 -2.37 34.14 3.04
CA LYS A 119 -1.27 34.47 3.96
C LYS A 119 -0.46 35.71 3.55
N GLY A 120 -1.08 36.67 2.86
CA GLY A 120 -0.34 37.73 2.18
C GLY A 120 -0.90 39.14 2.19
N ASN A 121 -2.03 39.45 2.82
CA ASN A 121 -2.53 40.83 2.90
C ASN A 121 -3.16 41.12 4.27
N GLU A 122 -2.32 41.33 5.28
CA GLU A 122 -2.71 42.23 6.37
C GLU A 122 -2.40 43.65 5.91
N PRO A 123 -3.38 44.57 5.83
CA PRO A 123 -3.08 45.97 5.58
C PRO A 123 -2.36 46.51 6.81
N THR A 124 -1.08 46.87 6.66
CA THR A 124 -0.39 47.73 7.62
C THR A 124 -1.16 49.03 7.74
N ALA A 125 -1.65 49.30 8.95
CA ALA A 125 -2.29 50.56 9.36
C ALA A 125 -1.35 51.76 9.21
#